data_AF-A0A6P0SRV7-F1
#
_entry.id   AF-A0A6P0SRV7-F1
#
_cell.length_a   1.000
_cell.length_b   1.000
_cell.length_c   1.000
_cell.angle_alpha   90.00
_cell.angle_beta   90.00
_cell.angle_gamma   90.00
#
_symmetry.space_group_name_H-M   'P 1'
#
loop_
_entity.id
_entity.type
_entity.pdbx_description
1 polymer ?
#
loop_
_entity_poly.entity_id
_entity_poly.type
_entity_poly.pdbx_seq_one_letter_code
_entity_poly.pdbx_strand_id
1 'polypeptide(L)'
;MQPTKLTGHRKGAFMALVSEDYLGGNARKTERVFGWNRTSVQLGLHEQRSGLICVDNHRALGRKKSEKNLPNLKADIRALVDAQGQADPKLKSTFCYTRKACKGSQGSAHE
;
A
#
# COMPACT_ATOMS: atom_id res chain seq x y z
N MET A 1 19.21 -1.77 23.47
CA MET A 1 17.75 -1.64 23.22
C MET A 1 17.59 -1.15 21.78
N GLN A 2 17.05 -1.97 20.87
CA GLN A 2 16.87 -1.57 19.47
C GLN A 2 15.64 -0.66 19.34
N PRO A 3 15.69 0.42 18.55
CA PRO A 3 14.55 1.30 18.35
C PRO A 3 13.41 0.54 17.64
N THR A 4 12.26 0.44 18.29
CA THR A 4 11.07 -0.18 17.70
C THR A 4 10.44 0.74 16.67
N LYS A 5 10.18 0.23 15.46
CA LYS A 5 9.55 1.02 14.38
C LYS A 5 8.09 1.32 14.74
N LEU A 6 7.74 2.61 14.81
CA LEU A 6 6.36 3.06 14.98
C LEU A 6 5.56 2.82 13.69
N THR A 7 4.40 2.17 13.81
CA THR A 7 3.49 1.87 12.70
C THR A 7 2.05 2.29 13.02
N GLY A 8 1.25 2.52 11.98
CA GLY A 8 -0.17 2.88 12.11
C GLY A 8 -0.41 4.16 12.93
N HIS A 9 -1.46 4.14 13.76
CA HIS A 9 -1.88 5.28 14.60
C HIS A 9 -0.78 5.77 15.55
N ARG A 10 0.10 4.88 16.04
CA ARG A 10 1.21 5.25 16.93
C ARG A 10 2.20 6.19 16.25
N LYS A 11 2.43 5.99 14.95
CA LYS A 11 3.27 6.87 14.14
C LYS A 11 2.60 8.25 13.99
N GLY A 12 1.29 8.29 13.73
CA GLY A 12 0.51 9.52 13.62
C GLY A 12 0.49 10.32 14.94
N ALA A 13 0.26 9.65 16.06
CA ALA A 13 0.29 10.27 17.39
C ALA A 13 1.64 10.88 17.74
N PHE A 14 2.74 10.19 17.42
CA PHE A 14 4.09 10.74 17.58
C PHE A 14 4.30 11.97 16.71
N MET A 15 3.87 11.94 15.45
CA MET A 15 3.98 13.08 14.55
C MET A 15 3.18 14.29 15.03
N ALA A 16 1.99 14.05 15.59
CA ALA A 16 1.14 15.08 16.15
C ALA A 16 1.78 15.73 17.39
N LEU A 17 2.31 14.92 18.30
CA LEU A 17 3.04 15.38 19.48
C LEU A 17 4.23 16.28 19.11
N VAL A 18 5.10 15.80 18.21
CA VAL A 18 6.25 16.59 17.73
C VAL A 18 5.81 17.86 16.99
N SER A 19 4.70 17.79 16.25
CA SER A 19 4.14 18.97 15.56
C SER A 19 3.65 20.02 16.56
N GLU A 20 2.99 19.61 17.62
CA GLU A 20 2.50 20.51 18.68
C GLU A 20 3.68 21.15 19.43
N ASP A 21 4.65 20.34 19.85
CA ASP A 21 5.80 20.78 20.66
C ASP A 21 6.71 21.78 19.92
N TYR A 22 7.01 21.53 18.65
CA TYR A 22 8.02 22.30 17.91
C TYR A 22 7.45 23.26 16.88
N LEU A 23 6.24 23.01 16.38
CA LEU A 23 5.68 23.73 15.21
C LEU A 23 4.26 24.26 15.45
N GLY A 24 3.77 24.21 16.71
CA GLY A 24 2.46 24.71 17.12
C GLY A 24 1.29 23.99 16.45
N GLY A 25 1.44 22.69 16.20
CA GLY A 25 0.39 21.86 15.60
C GLY A 25 0.14 22.18 14.13
N ASN A 26 1.09 22.84 13.45
CA ASN A 26 0.92 23.24 12.06
C ASN A 26 1.44 22.16 11.11
N ALA A 27 0.53 21.38 10.55
CA ALA A 27 0.87 20.31 9.61
C ALA A 27 1.63 20.78 8.36
N ARG A 28 1.38 22.00 7.86
CA ARG A 28 2.10 22.54 6.70
C ARG A 28 3.55 22.92 7.04
N LYS A 29 3.78 23.46 8.23
CA LYS A 29 5.15 23.67 8.73
C LYS A 29 5.86 22.34 8.95
N THR A 30 5.15 21.36 9.50
CA THR A 30 5.68 20.01 9.79
C THR A 30 6.14 19.30 8.54
N GLU A 31 5.36 19.38 7.46
CA GLU A 31 5.77 18.88 6.14
C GLU A 31 7.04 19.57 5.63
N ARG A 32 7.12 20.90 5.71
CA ARG A 32 8.30 21.66 5.24
C ARG A 32 9.57 21.39 6.06
N VAL A 33 9.44 21.24 7.37
CA VAL A 33 10.57 21.09 8.30
C VAL A 33 11.04 19.65 8.42
N PHE A 34 10.10 18.70 8.57
CA PHE A 34 10.41 17.29 8.80
C PHE A 34 10.21 16.39 7.58
N GLY A 35 9.64 16.89 6.48
CA GLY A 35 9.32 16.08 5.30
C GLY A 35 8.21 15.07 5.52
N TRP A 36 7.43 15.21 6.60
CA TRP A 36 6.33 14.29 6.90
C TRP A 36 5.11 14.61 6.05
N ASN A 37 4.39 13.56 5.63
CA ASN A 37 3.16 13.73 4.86
C ASN A 37 2.15 14.55 5.68
N ARG A 38 1.77 15.70 5.12
CA ARG A 38 0.83 16.63 5.75
C ARG A 38 -0.49 15.96 6.17
N THR A 39 -1.06 15.08 5.35
CA THR A 39 -2.34 14.44 5.68
C THR A 39 -2.23 13.51 6.88
N SER A 40 -1.09 12.81 7.03
CA SER A 40 -0.81 11.97 8.19
C SER A 40 -0.66 12.79 9.47
N VAL A 41 0.00 13.96 9.39
CA VAL A 41 0.14 14.87 10.53
C VAL A 41 -1.21 15.47 10.91
N GLN A 42 -2.03 15.90 9.94
CA GLN A 42 -3.38 16.41 10.19
C GLN A 42 -4.28 15.36 10.85
N LEU A 43 -4.23 14.12 10.38
CA LEU A 43 -4.97 13.01 10.97
C LEU A 43 -4.54 12.79 12.41
N GLY A 44 -3.22 12.70 12.68
CA GLY A 44 -2.71 12.53 14.03
C GLY A 44 -3.12 13.66 14.98
N LEU A 45 -3.08 14.92 14.52
CA LEU A 45 -3.53 16.08 15.31
C LEU A 45 -5.04 16.03 15.60
N HIS A 46 -5.84 15.58 14.63
CA HIS A 46 -7.27 15.40 14.82
C HIS A 46 -7.58 14.27 15.82
N GLU A 47 -6.92 13.12 15.67
CA GLU A 47 -7.04 11.99 16.61
C GLU A 47 -6.63 12.39 18.03
N GLN A 48 -5.54 13.15 18.16
CA GLN A 48 -5.08 13.66 19.46
C GLN A 48 -6.09 14.63 20.09
N ARG A 49 -6.66 15.55 19.31
CA ARG A 49 -7.66 16.52 19.81
C ARG A 49 -9.00 15.88 20.16
N SER A 50 -9.42 14.87 19.41
CA SER A 50 -10.70 14.17 19.60
C SER A 50 -10.63 13.04 20.64
N GLY A 51 -9.42 12.54 20.94
CA GLY A 51 -9.23 11.35 21.77
C GLY A 51 -9.68 10.05 21.08
N LEU A 52 -9.97 10.09 19.78
CA LEU A 52 -10.45 8.97 18.98
C LEU A 52 -9.37 8.53 17.99
N ILE A 53 -9.29 7.23 17.75
CA ILE A 53 -8.47 6.67 16.66
C ILE A 53 -9.36 6.58 15.42
N CYS A 54 -8.98 7.26 14.34
CA CYS A 54 -9.67 7.18 13.07
C CYS A 54 -9.28 5.86 12.39
N VAL A 55 -10.22 4.92 12.35
CA VAL A 55 -10.03 3.64 11.66
C VAL A 55 -10.63 3.74 10.26
N ASP A 56 -9.79 3.52 9.24
CA ASP A 56 -10.26 3.47 7.86
C ASP A 56 -11.25 2.33 7.66
N ASN A 57 -12.45 2.66 7.17
CA ASN A 57 -13.47 1.67 6.85
C ASN A 57 -13.26 1.06 5.46
N HIS A 58 -12.13 0.39 5.24
CA HIS A 58 -11.81 -0.22 3.96
C HIS A 58 -12.88 -1.23 3.49
N ARG A 59 -13.59 -1.85 4.44
CA ARG A 59 -14.68 -2.80 4.14
C ARG A 59 -15.90 -2.10 3.54
N ALA A 60 -16.19 -0.86 3.92
CA ALA A 60 -17.29 -0.08 3.36
C ALA A 60 -16.95 0.65 2.06
N LEU A 61 -15.68 0.72 1.65
CA LEU A 61 -15.24 1.38 0.39
C LEU A 61 -15.83 0.76 -0.89
N GLY A 62 -16.75 -0.21 -0.80
CA GLY A 62 -17.60 -0.65 -1.91
C GLY A 62 -16.85 -1.34 -3.05
N ARG A 63 -15.52 -1.45 -2.97
CA ARG A 63 -14.70 -2.08 -4.01
C ARG A 63 -15.01 -3.57 -4.02
N LYS A 64 -15.91 -3.93 -4.95
CA LYS A 64 -16.27 -5.31 -5.21
C LYS A 64 -15.00 -6.08 -5.56
N LYS A 65 -14.94 -7.35 -5.12
CA LYS A 65 -13.83 -8.23 -5.51
C LYS A 65 -13.70 -8.25 -7.04
N SER A 66 -12.48 -8.36 -7.55
CA SER A 66 -12.24 -8.31 -9.00
C SER A 66 -13.08 -9.32 -9.78
N GLU A 67 -13.37 -10.49 -9.20
CA GLU A 67 -14.22 -11.53 -9.82
C GLU A 67 -15.68 -11.08 -9.99
N LYS A 68 -16.18 -10.15 -9.16
CA LYS A 68 -17.52 -9.57 -9.34
C LYS A 68 -17.59 -8.61 -10.51
N ASN A 69 -16.49 -7.91 -10.79
CA ASN A 69 -16.42 -6.94 -11.89
C ASN A 69 -16.04 -7.62 -13.22
N LEU A 70 -15.27 -8.72 -13.13
CA LEU A 70 -14.78 -9.51 -14.24
C LEU A 70 -15.21 -10.96 -14.02
N PRO A 71 -16.45 -11.34 -14.41
CA PRO A 71 -16.98 -12.68 -14.14
C PRO A 71 -16.14 -13.79 -14.78
N ASN A 72 -15.48 -13.50 -15.90
CA ASN A 72 -14.63 -14.44 -16.63
C ASN A 72 -13.16 -14.38 -16.21
N LEU A 73 -12.78 -13.59 -15.21
CA LEU A 73 -11.39 -13.36 -14.81
C LEU A 73 -10.60 -14.66 -14.59
N LYS A 74 -11.24 -15.67 -14.00
CA LYS A 74 -10.62 -16.98 -13.77
C LYS A 74 -10.32 -17.70 -15.09
N ALA A 75 -11.25 -17.68 -16.03
CA ALA A 75 -11.08 -18.29 -17.35
C ALA A 75 -10.02 -17.53 -18.15
N ASP A 76 -10.04 -16.20 -18.09
CA ASP A 76 -9.08 -15.34 -18.80
C ASP A 76 -7.66 -15.56 -18.26
N ILE A 77 -7.48 -15.64 -16.93
CA ILE A 77 -6.19 -15.95 -16.32
C ILE A 77 -5.70 -17.33 -16.79
N ARG A 78 -6.57 -18.34 -16.78
CA ARG A 78 -6.22 -19.69 -17.25
C ARG A 78 -5.82 -19.70 -18.73
N ALA A 79 -6.59 -19.06 -19.59
CA ALA A 79 -6.27 -18.96 -21.02
C ALA A 79 -4.88 -18.33 -21.26
N LEU A 80 -4.49 -17.33 -20.46
CA LEU A 80 -3.17 -16.70 -20.55
C LEU A 80 -2.05 -17.55 -19.98
N VAL A 81 -2.31 -18.31 -18.92
CA VAL A 81 -1.31 -19.01 -18.10
C VAL A 81 -1.09 -20.43 -18.61
N ASP A 82 -2.14 -21.16 -18.95
CA ASP A 82 -2.08 -22.60 -19.29
C ASP A 82 -1.24 -22.85 -20.55
N ALA A 83 -1.26 -21.94 -21.52
CA ALA A 83 -0.40 -22.02 -22.72
C ALA A 83 1.11 -21.98 -22.40
N GLN A 84 1.49 -21.44 -21.25
CA GLN A 84 2.88 -21.28 -20.79
C GLN A 84 3.17 -22.12 -19.53
N GLY A 85 2.23 -22.97 -19.13
CA GLY A 85 2.31 -23.81 -17.94
C GLY A 85 3.33 -24.92 -18.12
N GLN A 86 4.35 -24.95 -17.27
CA GLN A 86 5.34 -26.02 -17.19
C GLN A 86 5.09 -26.79 -15.89
N ALA A 87 4.96 -28.12 -15.99
CA ALA A 87 4.90 -28.97 -14.80
C ALA A 87 6.19 -28.83 -13.97
N ASP A 88 6.10 -29.07 -12.65
CA ASP A 88 7.28 -29.13 -11.79
C ASP A 88 8.32 -30.09 -12.40
N PRO A 89 9.53 -29.60 -12.76
CA PRO A 89 10.56 -30.44 -13.36
C PRO A 89 10.98 -31.61 -12.48
N LYS A 90 10.81 -31.50 -11.15
CA LYS A 90 11.15 -32.55 -10.20
C LYS A 90 9.99 -33.53 -9.96
N LEU A 91 8.81 -33.28 -10.54
CA LEU A 91 7.57 -34.04 -10.35
C LEU A 91 7.20 -34.28 -8.88
N LYS A 92 7.61 -33.37 -7.98
CA LYS A 92 7.35 -33.49 -6.54
C LYS A 92 6.03 -32.84 -6.14
N SER A 93 5.41 -32.11 -7.07
CA SER A 93 4.23 -31.30 -6.84
C SER A 93 3.31 -31.31 -8.07
N THR A 94 2.01 -31.15 -7.82
CA THR A 94 0.98 -30.96 -8.85
C THR A 94 0.86 -29.51 -9.34
N PHE A 95 1.68 -28.59 -8.85
CA PHE A 95 1.70 -27.21 -9.31
C PHE A 95 2.35 -27.09 -10.70
N CYS A 96 1.72 -26.28 -11.55
CA CYS A 96 2.30 -25.81 -12.81
C CYS A 96 2.88 -24.40 -12.60
N TYR A 97 4.09 -24.19 -13.12
CA TYR A 97 4.79 -22.92 -13.08
C TYR A 97 4.73 -22.26 -14.45
N THR A 98 4.47 -20.95 -14.49
CA THR A 98 4.59 -20.16 -15.71
C THR A 98 5.80 -19.26 -15.66
N ARG A 99 6.67 -19.36 -16.66
CA ARG A 99 7.79 -18.42 -16.81
C ARG A 99 7.29 -17.09 -17.37
N LYS A 100 7.07 -16.11 -16.49
CA LYS A 100 6.83 -14.71 -16.90
C LYS A 100 8.18 -14.00 -17.10
N ALA A 101 8.55 -13.71 -18.34
CA ALA A 101 9.65 -12.78 -18.62
C ALA A 101 9.10 -11.36 -18.71
N CYS A 102 9.54 -10.46 -17.83
CA CYS A 102 9.21 -9.04 -17.91
C CYS A 102 10.11 -8.40 -18.98
N LYS A 103 9.54 -7.88 -20.07
CA LYS A 103 10.29 -7.03 -21.01
C LYS A 103 10.32 -5.61 -20.45
N GLY A 104 11.50 -5.11 -20.10
CA GLY A 104 11.68 -3.70 -19.76
C GLY A 104 11.40 -2.84 -20.98
N SER A 105 10.44 -1.93 -20.89
CA SER A 105 10.20 -0.91 -21.92
C SER A 105 11.31 0.13 -21.84
N GLN A 106 12.27 0.11 -22.77
CA GLN A 106 13.09 1.29 -23.04
C GLN A 106 12.23 2.25 -23.87
N GLY A 107 11.92 3.43 -23.31
CA GLY A 107 11.29 4.49 -24.07
C GLY A 107 12.26 4.98 -25.14
N SER A 108 11.89 4.89 -26.41
CA SER A 108 12.62 5.53 -27.49
C SER A 108 12.38 7.04 -27.38
N ALA A 109 13.34 7.76 -26.81
CA ALA A 109 13.48 9.18 -27.09
C ALA A 109 13.83 9.29 -28.57
N HIS A 110 12.88 9.73 -29.38
CA HIS A 110 13.17 10.22 -30.72
C HIS A 110 13.94 11.54 -30.55
N GLU A 111 15.13 11.58 -31.15
CA GLU A 111 15.98 12.76 -31.35
C GLU A 111 15.41 13.63 -32.48
#